data_AF-A0A515CTL2-F1
#
_entry.id   AF-A0A515CTL2-F1
#
_cell.length_a   1.000
_cell.length_b   1.000
_cell.length_c   1.000
_cell.angle_alpha   90.00
_cell.angle_beta   90.00
_cell.angle_gamma   90.00
#
_symmetry.space_group_name_H-M   'P 1'
#
loop_
_entity.id
_entity.type
_entity.pdbx_description
1 polymer ?
#
loop_
_entity_poly.entity_id
_entity_poly.type
_entity_poly.pdbx_seq_one_letter_code
_entity_poly.pdbx_strand_id
1 'polypeptide(L)'
;MSLFVVVASSDAEKTGAKIKDKFEPQDMHKADDNTWFVSAPESIVTPKELFDFLGLADGVAGRVLVFMLTSYYGYHFEDTWNWLTAKRT
;
A
#
# COMPACT_ATOMS: atom_id res chain seq x y z
N MET A 1 -3.29 13.73 1.78
CA MET A 1 -2.77 12.35 1.91
C MET A 1 -2.42 11.79 0.54
N SER A 2 -1.34 10.99 0.47
CA SER A 2 -0.92 10.34 -0.79
C SER A 2 -1.37 8.88 -0.77
N LEU A 3 -1.97 8.40 -1.87
CA LEU A 3 -2.35 7.01 -2.01
C LEU A 3 -1.28 6.23 -2.77
N PHE A 4 -0.98 5.02 -2.28
CA PHE A 4 -0.01 4.12 -2.89
C PHE A 4 -0.58 2.72 -3.03
N VAL A 5 -0.04 2.00 -4.01
CA VAL A 5 -0.24 0.55 -4.17
C VAL A 5 1.08 -0.14 -3.85
N VAL A 6 1.04 -1.13 -2.97
CA VAL A 6 2.16 -2.00 -2.65
C VAL A 6 1.84 -3.40 -3.14
N VAL A 7 2.72 -3.95 -4.00
CA VAL A 7 2.57 -5.29 -4.57
C VAL A 7 3.74 -6.17 -4.11
N ALA A 8 3.43 -7.16 -3.29
CA ALA A 8 4.39 -8.18 -2.88
C ALA A 8 4.57 -9.20 -4.00
N SER A 9 5.75 -9.21 -4.63
CA SER A 9 6.05 -10.12 -5.73
C SER A 9 6.63 -11.47 -5.28
N SER A 10 7.02 -11.62 -4.00
CA SER A 10 7.60 -12.88 -3.51
C SER A 10 7.28 -13.27 -2.06
N ASP A 11 7.07 -12.32 -1.15
CA ASP A 11 6.79 -12.61 0.26
C ASP A 11 5.68 -11.68 0.78
N ALA A 12 4.45 -12.08 0.48
CA ALA A 12 3.24 -11.33 0.82
C ALA A 12 3.01 -11.24 2.33
N GLU A 13 3.35 -12.28 3.09
CA GLU A 13 3.18 -12.30 4.54
C GLU A 13 4.08 -11.26 5.21
N LYS A 14 5.38 -11.24 4.87
CA LYS A 14 6.28 -10.22 5.42
C LYS A 14 5.95 -8.82 4.95
N THR A 15 5.58 -8.65 3.68
CA THR A 15 5.17 -7.33 3.16
C THR A 15 3.95 -6.82 3.91
N GLY A 16 2.94 -7.66 4.09
CA GLY A 16 1.74 -7.35 4.87
C GLY A 16 2.06 -7.02 6.34
N ALA A 17 2.98 -7.75 6.97
CA ALA A 17 3.43 -7.46 8.34
C ALA A 17 4.08 -6.07 8.43
N LYS A 18 5.00 -5.73 7.51
CA LYS A 18 5.65 -4.41 7.46
C LYS A 18 4.67 -3.26 7.29
N ILE A 19 3.61 -3.46 6.49
CA ILE A 19 2.55 -2.45 6.32
C ILE A 19 1.75 -2.31 7.62
N LYS A 20 1.32 -3.42 8.23
CA LYS A 20 0.56 -3.41 9.50
C LYS A 20 1.33 -2.80 10.67
N ASP A 21 2.66 -2.95 10.69
CA ASP A 21 3.52 -2.36 11.72
C ASP A 21 3.60 -0.82 11.62
N LYS A 22 3.23 -0.24 10.48
CA LYS A 22 3.44 1.17 10.14
C LYS A 22 2.14 1.96 9.98
N PHE A 23 1.03 1.28 9.69
CA PHE A 23 -0.24 1.90 9.36
C PHE A 23 -1.35 1.38 10.25
N GLU A 24 -2.20 2.30 10.71
CA GLU A 24 -3.45 1.94 11.37
C GLU A 24 -4.38 1.22 10.38
N PRO A 25 -5.28 0.33 10.85
CA PRO A 25 -6.18 -0.44 9.97
C PRO A 25 -7.01 0.41 9.01
N GLN A 26 -7.34 1.64 9.39
CA GLN A 26 -8.09 2.56 8.54
C GLN A 26 -7.26 3.14 7.38
N ASP A 27 -5.93 3.13 7.46
CA ASP A 27 -5.00 3.74 6.51
C ASP A 27 -4.36 2.72 5.57
N MET A 28 -4.76 1.45 5.67
CA MET A 28 -4.40 0.40 4.73
C MET A 28 -5.63 -0.41 4.31
N HIS A 29 -5.58 -0.98 3.11
CA HIS A 29 -6.58 -1.93 2.62
C HIS A 29 -5.90 -3.06 1.85
N LYS A 30 -6.15 -4.31 2.23
CA LYS A 30 -5.64 -5.48 1.51
C LYS A 30 -6.62 -5.79 0.37
N ALA A 31 -6.20 -5.55 -0.87
CA ALA A 31 -7.05 -5.73 -2.05
C ALA A 31 -7.15 -7.21 -2.45
N ASP A 32 -6.02 -7.92 -2.36
CA ASP A 32 -5.91 -9.35 -2.63
C ASP A 32 -4.72 -9.92 -1.83
N ASP A 33 -4.34 -11.18 -2.07
CA ASP A 33 -3.27 -11.84 -1.33
C ASP A 33 -1.90 -11.16 -1.39
N ASN A 34 -1.63 -10.40 -2.46
CA ASN A 34 -0.33 -9.79 -2.74
C ASN A 34 -0.37 -8.27 -2.87
N THR A 35 -1.56 -7.65 -2.80
CA THR A 35 -1.74 -6.22 -3.10
C THR A 35 -2.36 -5.48 -1.93
N TRP A 36 -1.77 -4.34 -1.59
CA TRP A 36 -2.28 -3.41 -0.59
C TRP A 36 -2.41 -2.01 -1.17
N PHE A 37 -3.47 -1.32 -0.79
CA PHE A 37 -3.56 0.12 -0.89
C PHE A 37 -3.18 0.73 0.46
N VAL A 38 -2.45 1.84 0.41
CA VAL A 38 -2.00 2.54 1.62
C VAL A 38 -2.24 4.03 1.45
N SER A 39 -2.88 4.64 2.44
CA SER A 39 -3.03 6.09 2.56
C SER A 39 -1.92 6.60 3.48
N ALA A 40 -0.91 7.22 2.87
CA ALA A 40 0.27 7.66 3.60
C ALA A 40 0.09 9.06 4.22
N PRO A 41 0.76 9.34 5.36
CA PRO A 41 0.88 10.69 5.91
C PRO A 41 1.36 11.70 4.87
N GLU A 42 1.03 12.98 5.06
CA GLU A 42 1.40 14.05 4.12
C GLU A 42 2.90 14.22 3.92
N SER A 43 3.72 13.76 4.87
CA SER A 43 5.18 13.76 4.76
C SER A 43 5.73 12.73 3.78
N ILE A 44 4.93 11.76 3.31
CA ILE A 44 5.33 10.74 2.36
C ILE A 44 4.64 11.02 1.02
N VAL A 45 5.43 11.50 0.06
CA VAL A 45 4.93 11.99 -1.23
C VAL A 45 5.49 11.21 -2.41
N THR A 46 6.42 10.28 -2.21
CA THR A 46 6.95 9.45 -3.30
C THR A 46 6.92 7.95 -2.98
N PRO A 47 6.87 7.07 -4.00
CA PRO A 47 6.96 5.63 -3.79
C PRO A 47 8.26 5.20 -3.09
N LYS A 48 9.37 5.91 -3.34
CA LYS A 48 10.65 5.64 -2.70
C LYS A 48 10.58 5.91 -1.19
N GLU A 49 10.04 7.07 -0.80
CA GLU A 49 9.88 7.41 0.62
C GLU A 49 8.99 6.40 1.34
N LEU A 50 7.90 5.95 0.70
CA LEU A 50 7.05 4.89 1.28
C LEU A 50 7.82 3.57 1.42
N PHE A 51 8.57 3.18 0.39
CA PHE A 51 9.38 1.96 0.41
C PHE A 51 10.43 1.98 1.54
N ASP A 52 11.11 3.11 1.71
CA ASP A 52 12.08 3.32 2.80
C ASP A 52 11.38 3.33 4.16
N PHE A 53 10.23 4.01 4.28
CA PHE A 53 9.44 4.12 5.51
C PHE A 53 8.95 2.75 6.03
N LEU A 54 8.55 1.88 5.10
CA LEU A 54 8.15 0.50 5.39
C LEU A 54 9.34 -0.39 5.81
N GLY A 55 10.58 0.09 5.67
CA GLY A 55 11.78 -0.70 5.99
C GLY A 55 11.92 -1.92 5.08
N LEU A 56 11.57 -1.75 3.80
CA LEU A 56 11.68 -2.80 2.77
C LEU A 56 13.03 -2.79 2.04
N ALA A 57 13.87 -1.80 2.36
CA ALA A 57 15.27 -1.78 1.94
C ALA A 57 15.99 -3.09 2.35
N ASP A 58 17.05 -3.42 1.63
CA ASP A 58 17.85 -4.63 1.82
C ASP A 58 17.12 -5.96 1.54
N GLY A 59 15.91 -5.92 0.97
CA GLY A 59 15.20 -7.10 0.48
C GLY A 59 14.63 -8.01 1.59
N VAL A 60 14.46 -7.48 2.80
CA VAL A 60 14.01 -8.23 3.99
C VAL A 60 12.62 -8.87 3.80
N ALA A 61 11.75 -8.22 3.02
CA ALA A 61 10.43 -8.73 2.62
C ALA A 61 10.41 -9.27 1.18
N GLY A 62 11.56 -9.65 0.64
CA GLY A 62 11.70 -10.13 -0.73
C GLY A 62 11.53 -9.01 -1.77
N ARG A 63 10.87 -9.34 -2.89
CA ARG A 63 10.62 -8.43 -4.02
C ARG A 63 9.30 -7.72 -3.82
N VAL A 64 9.34 -6.39 -3.79
CA VAL A 64 8.16 -5.53 -3.60
C VAL A 64 8.19 -4.39 -4.61
N LEU A 65 7.03 -4.06 -5.17
CA LEU A 65 6.82 -2.90 -6.01
C LEU A 65 5.91 -1.90 -5.28
N VAL A 66 6.23 -0.61 -5.38
CA VAL A 66 5.44 0.47 -4.82
C VAL A 66 5.12 1.46 -5.92
N PHE A 67 3.84 1.79 -6.07
CA PHE A 67 3.33 2.75 -7.06
C PHE A 67 2.58 3.87 -6.35
N MET A 68 2.72 5.09 -6.85
CA MET A 68 1.81 6.16 -6.48
C MET A 68 0.49 5.99 -7.25
N LEU A 69 -0.62 6.03 -6.54
CA LEU A 69 -1.95 5.88 -7.12
C LEU A 69 -2.54 7.27 -7.40
N THR A 70 -2.36 7.76 -8.62
CA THR A 70 -2.96 9.04 -9.07
C THR A 70 -4.34 8.85 -9.69
N SER A 71 -4.59 7.69 -10.29
CA SER A 71 -5.87 7.29 -10.87
C SER A 71 -6.07 5.78 -10.73
N TYR A 72 -7.32 5.33 -10.77
CA TYR A 72 -7.69 3.92 -10.67
C TYR A 72 -9.00 3.68 -11.40
N TYR A 73 -9.07 2.60 -12.17
CA TYR A 73 -10.25 2.16 -12.90
C TYR A 73 -10.17 0.65 -13.13
N GLY A 74 -11.29 -0.07 -13.03
CA GLY A 74 -11.31 -1.52 -13.25
C GLY A 74 -12.53 -2.21 -12.66
N TYR A 75 -12.46 -3.53 -12.53
CA TYR A 75 -13.44 -4.35 -11.83
C TYR A 75 -12.78 -4.94 -10.59
N HIS A 76 -13.37 -4.70 -9.42
CA HIS A 76 -12.85 -5.15 -8.13
C HIS A 76 -13.99 -5.28 -7.13
N PHE A 77 -13.73 -5.91 -5.98
CA PHE A 77 -14.63 -5.96 -4.84
C PHE A 77 -15.11 -4.55 -4.40
N GLU A 78 -16.37 -4.49 -3.97
CA GLU A 78 -17.05 -3.26 -3.57
C GLU A 78 -16.37 -2.56 -2.39
N ASP A 79 -15.84 -3.34 -1.44
CA ASP A 79 -15.11 -2.83 -0.27
C ASP A 79 -13.87 -2.02 -0.65
N THR A 80 -13.10 -2.49 -1.64
CA THR A 80 -11.95 -1.76 -2.20
C THR A 80 -12.38 -0.42 -2.79
N TRP A 81 -13.50 -0.40 -3.53
CA TRP A 81 -14.04 0.84 -4.10
C TRP A 81 -14.49 1.82 -3.03
N ASN A 82 -15.18 1.33 -2.01
CA ASN A 82 -15.65 2.13 -0.88
C ASN A 82 -14.46 2.74 -0.13
N TRP A 83 -13.43 1.94 0.15
CA TRP A 83 -12.22 2.41 0.83
C TRP A 83 -11.46 3.46 0.01
N LEU A 84 -11.23 3.21 -1.29
CA LEU A 84 -10.53 4.15 -2.18
C LEU A 84 -11.28 5.48 -2.32
N THR A 85 -12.62 5.43 -2.38
CA THR A 85 -13.47 6.62 -2.46
C THR A 85 -13.37 7.44 -1.17
N ALA A 86 -13.43 6.78 -0.01
CA ALA A 86 -13.32 7.45 1.29
C ALA A 86 -11.97 8.16 1.48
N LYS A 87 -10.88 7.64 0.91
CA LYS A 87 -9.53 8.23 1.02
C LYS A 87 -9.20 9.32 0.00
N ARG A 88 -10.02 9.47 -1.04
CA ARG A 88 -9.88 10.55 -2.04
C ARG A 88 -10.59 11.85 -1.65
N THR A 89 -11.40 11.81 -0.60
CA THR A 89 -12.19 12.95 -0.11
C THR A 89 -11.43 13.65 1.01
#